data_AF-A0A7I7SP13-F1
#
_entry.id   AF-A0A7I7SP13-F1
#
_cell.length_a   1.000
_cell.length_b   1.000
_cell.length_c   1.000
_cell.angle_alpha   90.00
_cell.angle_beta   90.00
_cell.angle_gamma   90.00
#
_symmetry.space_group_name_H-M   'P 1'
#
loop_
_entity.id
_entity.type
_entity.pdbx_description
1 polymer ?
#
loop_
_entity_poly.entity_id
_entity_poly.type
_entity_poly.pdbx_seq_one_letter_code
_entity_poly.pdbx_strand_id
1 'polypeptide(L)'
;MAVSPVFTNTDLPVDQADITHRQHAIIETVFADLIDGPLAHLPSGRFGANSAWILCSAIAHNLLRAAGVLAGERHTRARGSTLRRTIVNVPARLARPQRRPILHLPSHWPWSRSWLALWHNTIGHSPPLPATT
;
A
#
# COMPACT_ATOMS: atom_id res chain seq x y z
N MET A 1 -27.94 5.87 -22.30
CA MET A 1 -26.76 5.96 -21.42
C MET A 1 -25.70 6.77 -22.17
N ALA A 2 -25.43 7.99 -21.74
CA ALA A 2 -24.48 8.86 -22.43
C ALA A 2 -23.04 8.43 -22.07
N VAL A 3 -22.27 7.98 -23.06
CA VAL A 3 -20.85 7.68 -22.93
C VAL A 3 -20.08 8.98 -23.12
N SER A 4 -19.11 9.26 -22.25
CA SER A 4 -18.22 10.41 -22.44
C SER A 4 -17.36 10.18 -23.69
N PRO A 5 -17.15 11.17 -24.57
CA PRO A 5 -16.34 10.97 -25.76
C PRO A 5 -14.88 10.72 -25.37
N VAL A 6 -14.34 9.56 -25.75
CA VAL A 6 -12.94 9.16 -25.53
C VAL A 6 -12.23 9.09 -26.87
N PHE A 7 -11.16 9.87 -27.02
CA PHE A 7 -10.22 9.73 -28.13
C PHE A 7 -9.12 8.76 -27.70
N THR A 8 -8.93 7.68 -28.46
CA THR A 8 -7.97 6.62 -28.16
C THR A 8 -7.18 6.25 -29.41
N ASN A 9 -5.91 5.92 -29.25
CA ASN A 9 -5.05 5.35 -30.28
C ASN A 9 -4.94 3.81 -30.17
N THR A 10 -5.78 3.21 -29.34
CA THR A 10 -5.79 1.76 -29.08
C THR A 10 -6.89 1.08 -29.89
N ASP A 11 -6.60 -0.09 -30.48
CA ASP A 11 -7.55 -0.91 -31.25
C ASP A 11 -8.55 -1.70 -30.39
N LEU A 12 -8.73 -1.31 -29.11
CA LEU A 12 -9.65 -1.99 -28.21
C LEU A 12 -11.11 -1.71 -28.60
N PRO A 13 -12.01 -2.71 -28.47
CA PRO A 13 -13.45 -2.47 -28.54
C PRO A 13 -13.90 -1.36 -27.57
N VAL A 14 -14.95 -0.63 -27.94
CA VAL A 14 -15.41 0.59 -27.23
C VAL A 14 -15.67 0.34 -25.74
N ASP A 15 -16.24 -0.80 -25.38
CA ASP A 15 -16.49 -1.21 -23.98
C ASP A 15 -15.18 -1.41 -23.21
N GLN A 16 -14.17 -2.05 -23.81
CA GLN A 16 -12.87 -2.26 -23.19
C GLN A 16 -12.04 -0.96 -23.11
N ALA A 17 -12.17 -0.09 -24.11
CA ALA A 17 -11.56 1.23 -24.11
C ALA A 17 -12.15 2.12 -22.99
N ASP A 18 -13.46 2.11 -22.79
CA ASP A 18 -14.13 2.83 -21.69
C ASP A 18 -13.70 2.30 -20.31
N ILE A 19 -13.62 0.98 -20.13
CA ILE A 19 -13.11 0.38 -18.89
C ILE A 19 -11.67 0.82 -18.61
N THR A 20 -10.80 0.74 -19.62
CA THR A 20 -9.39 1.12 -19.50
C THR A 20 -9.25 2.60 -19.15
N HIS A 21 -10.05 3.46 -19.80
CA HIS A 21 -10.08 4.89 -19.51
C HIS A 21 -10.51 5.17 -18.06
N ARG A 22 -11.54 4.50 -17.57
CA ARG A 22 -12.01 4.65 -16.17
C ARG A 22 -11.03 4.11 -15.14
N GLN A 23 -10.24 3.09 -15.49
CA GLN A 23 -9.17 2.60 -14.62
C GLN A 23 -8.06 3.64 -14.42
N HIS A 24 -7.86 4.55 -15.37
CA HIS A 24 -6.88 5.63 -15.22
C HIS A 24 -7.25 6.60 -14.08
N ALA A 25 -8.54 6.78 -13.78
CA ALA A 25 -9.02 7.64 -12.68
C ALA A 25 -8.54 7.21 -11.28
N ILE A 26 -7.90 6.04 -11.14
CA ILE A 26 -7.27 5.59 -9.88
C ILE A 26 -6.08 6.50 -9.50
N ILE A 27 -5.44 7.18 -10.47
CA ILE A 27 -4.27 8.02 -10.24
C ILE A 27 -4.56 9.21 -9.30
N GLU A 28 -5.77 9.75 -9.34
CA GLU A 28 -6.18 10.86 -8.48
C GLU A 28 -6.16 10.47 -7.00
N THR A 29 -6.55 9.23 -6.70
CA THR A 29 -6.50 8.70 -5.32
C THR A 29 -5.05 8.52 -4.86
N VAL A 30 -4.17 8.12 -5.78
CA VAL A 30 -2.73 8.01 -5.50
C VAL A 30 -2.13 9.38 -5.20
N PHE A 31 -2.43 10.40 -6.03
CA PHE A 31 -1.95 11.75 -5.79
C PHE A 31 -2.50 12.35 -4.50
N ALA A 32 -3.78 12.16 -4.21
CA ALA A 32 -4.37 12.60 -2.95
C ALA A 32 -3.64 11.99 -1.74
N ASP A 33 -3.36 10.68 -1.75
CA ASP A 33 -2.63 10.02 -0.66
C ASP A 33 -1.16 10.50 -0.53
N LEU A 34 -0.51 10.86 -1.64
CA LEU A 34 0.84 11.40 -1.63
C LEU A 34 0.86 12.85 -1.11
N ILE A 35 -0.10 13.68 -1.52
CA ILE A 35 -0.25 15.07 -1.07
C ILE A 35 -0.63 15.12 0.41
N ASP A 36 -1.54 14.24 0.87
CA ASP A 36 -1.94 14.10 2.28
C ASP A 36 -0.85 13.42 3.16
N GLY A 37 0.32 13.16 2.59
CA GLY A 37 1.41 12.47 3.27
C GLY A 37 2.76 13.08 2.92
N PRO A 38 3.64 12.33 2.24
CA PRO A 38 5.02 12.74 2.08
C PRO A 38 5.23 13.98 1.20
N LEU A 39 4.30 14.30 0.29
CA LEU A 39 4.42 15.48 -0.58
C LEU A 39 3.76 16.74 0.01
N ALA A 40 3.20 16.68 1.22
CA ALA A 40 2.65 17.85 1.90
C ALA A 40 3.71 18.96 2.06
N HIS A 41 4.94 18.58 2.39
CA HIS A 41 6.09 19.47 2.51
C HIS A 41 7.36 18.77 2.03
N LEU A 42 8.09 19.42 1.12
CA LEU A 42 9.40 18.93 0.72
C LEU A 42 10.43 19.22 1.83
N PRO A 43 11.26 18.24 2.21
CA PRO A 43 12.11 18.34 3.40
C PRO A 43 13.37 19.19 3.19
N SER A 44 13.67 19.64 1.96
CA SER A 44 14.91 20.34 1.65
C SER A 44 14.73 21.41 0.58
N GLY A 45 15.60 22.44 0.60
CA GLY A 45 15.76 23.37 -0.52
C GLY A 45 16.58 22.81 -1.69
N ARG A 46 17.17 21.62 -1.55
CA ARG A 46 18.01 20.99 -2.58
C ARG A 46 17.19 20.07 -3.48
N PHE A 47 17.25 20.31 -4.79
CA PHE A 47 16.53 19.51 -5.79
C PHE A 47 16.82 18.01 -5.68
N GLY A 48 18.11 17.60 -5.65
CA GLY A 48 18.48 16.19 -5.58
C GLY A 48 17.97 15.46 -4.33
N ALA A 49 17.90 16.16 -3.19
CA ALA A 49 17.32 15.59 -1.97
C ALA A 49 15.81 15.37 -2.11
N ASN A 50 15.12 16.33 -2.74
CA ASN A 50 13.68 16.20 -3.01
C ASN A 50 13.38 15.13 -4.07
N SER A 51 14.26 14.92 -5.05
CA SER A 51 14.13 13.81 -6.00
C SER A 51 14.21 12.45 -5.30
N ALA A 52 15.19 12.27 -4.42
CA ALA A 52 15.29 11.06 -3.60
C ALA A 52 14.06 10.88 -2.69
N TRP A 53 13.58 11.97 -2.09
CA TRP A 53 12.37 11.98 -1.28
C TRP A 53 11.12 11.50 -2.06
N ILE A 54 10.92 11.98 -3.28
CA ILE A 54 9.81 11.56 -4.15
C ILE A 54 9.92 10.06 -4.46
N LEU A 55 11.12 9.56 -4.78
CA LEU A 55 11.33 8.13 -5.04
C LEU A 55 11.01 7.27 -3.81
N CYS A 56 11.51 7.65 -2.63
CA CYS A 56 11.19 6.97 -1.38
C CYS A 56 9.69 7.01 -1.09
N SER A 57 9.03 8.12 -1.38
CA SER A 57 7.59 8.29 -1.20
C SER A 57 6.77 7.36 -2.10
N ALA A 58 7.16 7.24 -3.37
CA ALA A 58 6.53 6.33 -4.31
C ALA A 58 6.70 4.85 -3.90
N ILE A 59 7.92 4.47 -3.47
CA ILE A 59 8.18 3.12 -2.95
C ILE A 59 7.33 2.86 -1.70
N ALA A 60 7.31 3.79 -0.74
CA ALA A 60 6.53 3.67 0.48
C ALA A 60 5.03 3.55 0.19
N HIS A 61 4.51 4.32 -0.77
CA HIS A 61 3.12 4.20 -1.22
C HIS A 61 2.80 2.80 -1.76
N ASN A 62 3.65 2.27 -2.65
CA ASN A 62 3.45 0.94 -3.22
C ASN A 62 3.49 -0.15 -2.14
N LEU A 63 4.44 -0.07 -1.20
CA LEU A 63 4.54 -1.00 -0.07
C LEU A 63 3.32 -0.91 0.84
N LEU A 64 2.83 0.30 1.13
CA LEU A 64 1.67 0.51 1.97
C LEU A 64 0.40 -0.03 1.30
N ARG A 65 0.26 0.15 -0.01
CA ARG A 65 -0.86 -0.39 -0.78
C ARG A 65 -0.83 -1.93 -0.80
N ALA A 66 0.33 -2.53 -1.03
CA ALA A 66 0.50 -3.98 -0.95
C ALA A 66 0.18 -4.51 0.44
N ALA A 67 0.66 -3.85 1.50
CA ALA A 67 0.33 -4.20 2.88
C ALA A 67 -1.17 -4.13 3.16
N GLY A 68 -1.88 -3.13 2.63
CA GLY A 68 -3.34 -3.03 2.74
C GLY A 68 -4.07 -4.19 2.08
N VAL A 69 -3.61 -4.65 0.91
CA VAL A 69 -4.14 -5.84 0.22
C VAL A 69 -3.91 -7.10 1.05
N LEU A 70 -2.70 -7.29 1.57
CA LEU A 70 -2.33 -8.48 2.37
C LEU A 70 -2.98 -8.50 3.76
N ALA A 71 -3.26 -7.33 4.34
CA ALA A 71 -4.00 -7.20 5.60
C ALA A 71 -5.51 -7.51 5.44
N GLY A 72 -6.04 -7.40 4.22
CA GLY A 72 -7.39 -7.80 3.86
C GLY A 72 -8.52 -6.95 4.46
N GLU A 73 -9.74 -7.45 4.30
CA GLU A 73 -10.99 -6.84 4.79
C GLU A 73 -11.15 -5.38 4.33
N ARG A 74 -11.27 -4.45 5.28
CA ARG A 74 -11.48 -3.01 5.05
C ARG A 74 -10.20 -2.29 4.60
N HIS A 75 -9.02 -2.92 4.77
CA HIS A 75 -7.73 -2.30 4.46
C HIS A 75 -7.37 -2.35 2.97
N THR A 76 -7.98 -3.26 2.19
CA THR A 76 -7.76 -3.37 0.73
C THR A 76 -8.14 -2.09 -0.03
N ARG A 77 -9.13 -1.35 0.47
CA ARG A 77 -9.63 -0.09 -0.11
C ARG A 77 -9.37 1.12 0.79
N ALA A 78 -8.58 0.98 1.86
CA ALA A 78 -8.31 2.06 2.79
C ALA A 78 -7.35 3.09 2.19
N ARG A 79 -7.55 4.37 2.54
CA ARG A 79 -6.62 5.47 2.28
C ARG A 79 -5.28 5.24 3.00
N GLY A 80 -4.20 5.77 2.44
CA GLY A 80 -2.87 5.66 3.04
C GLY A 80 -2.77 6.20 4.48
N SER A 81 -3.53 7.25 4.83
CA SER A 81 -3.62 7.78 6.21
C SER A 81 -4.19 6.75 7.19
N THR A 82 -5.25 6.04 6.80
CA THR A 82 -5.85 4.96 7.60
C THR A 82 -4.86 3.83 7.78
N LEU A 83 -4.21 3.35 6.70
CA LEU A 83 -3.23 2.27 6.78
C LEU A 83 -2.04 2.63 7.69
N ARG A 84 -1.56 3.87 7.63
CA ARG A 84 -0.53 4.37 8.55
C ARG A 84 -0.98 4.28 10.00
N ARG A 85 -2.21 4.70 10.31
CA ARG A 85 -2.76 4.68 11.68
C ARG A 85 -3.01 3.26 12.19
N THR A 86 -3.50 2.36 11.35
CA THR A 86 -4.01 1.06 11.80
C THR A 86 -3.01 -0.09 11.70
N ILE A 87 -2.02 0.02 10.82
CA ILE A 87 -1.03 -1.04 10.54
C ILE A 87 0.40 -0.60 10.89
N VAL A 88 0.80 0.62 10.51
CA VAL A 88 2.21 1.06 10.61
C VAL A 88 2.52 1.68 11.97
N ASN A 89 1.76 2.68 12.39
CA ASN A 89 1.97 3.43 13.64
C ASN A 89 1.34 2.70 14.85
N VAL A 90 1.47 1.38 14.88
CA VAL A 90 1.03 0.54 15.99
C VAL A 90 2.17 0.46 17.00
N PRO A 91 1.95 0.79 18.29
CA PRO A 91 3.00 0.67 19.29
C PRO A 91 3.39 -0.80 19.45
N ALA A 92 4.65 -1.12 19.19
CA ALA A 92 5.17 -2.47 19.26
C ALA A 92 6.55 -2.50 19.90
N ARG A 93 6.85 -3.56 20.65
CA ARG A 93 8.18 -3.76 21.27
C ARG A 93 8.77 -5.06 20.76
N LEU A 94 9.90 -4.97 20.05
CA LEU A 94 10.69 -6.13 19.66
C LEU A 94 11.65 -6.50 20.78
N ALA A 95 11.41 -7.65 21.42
CA ALA A 95 12.30 -8.25 22.40
C ALA A 95 13.05 -9.44 21.78
N ARG A 96 14.24 -9.78 22.30
CA ARG A 96 15.00 -10.96 21.84
C ARG A 96 15.42 -11.87 23.01
N PRO A 97 14.48 -12.42 23.80
CA PRO A 97 14.84 -13.37 24.83
C PRO A 97 15.49 -14.61 24.19
N GLN A 98 16.67 -15.00 24.69
CA GLN A 98 17.37 -16.22 24.29
C GLN A 98 17.54 -16.37 22.75
N ARG A 99 17.87 -15.25 22.07
CA ARG A 99 18.06 -15.14 20.61
C ARG A 99 16.80 -15.39 19.75
N ARG A 100 15.62 -15.52 20.35
CA ARG A 100 14.35 -15.61 19.62
C ARG A 100 13.67 -14.25 19.59
N PRO A 101 13.50 -13.60 18.42
CA PRO A 101 12.77 -12.34 18.35
C PRO A 101 11.30 -12.57 18.67
N ILE A 102 10.78 -11.82 19.64
CA ILE A 102 9.36 -11.77 20.03
C ILE A 102 8.90 -10.34 19.84
N LEU A 103 7.83 -10.16 19.05
CA LEU A 103 7.19 -8.86 18.88
C LEU A 103 5.99 -8.77 19.82
N HIS A 104 6.09 -7.89 20.82
CA HIS A 104 4.97 -7.56 21.68
C HIS A 104 4.13 -6.48 21.03
N LEU A 105 2.84 -6.74 20.92
CA LEU A 105 1.83 -5.82 20.42
C LEU A 105 0.84 -5.48 21.55
N PRO A 106 -0.01 -4.45 21.40
CA PRO A 106 -0.99 -4.07 22.42
C PRO A 106 -1.94 -5.22 22.76
N SER A 107 -2.77 -5.13 23.80
CA SER A 107 -3.85 -6.11 24.01
C SER A 107 -5.17 -5.52 23.54
N HIS A 108 -6.05 -6.37 22.99
CA HIS A 108 -7.43 -6.01 22.61
C HIS A 108 -7.59 -4.79 21.67
N TRP A 109 -6.62 -4.51 20.80
CA TRP A 109 -6.75 -3.39 19.85
C TRP A 109 -7.58 -3.78 18.60
N PRO A 110 -8.35 -2.84 18.01
CA PRO A 110 -9.35 -3.15 16.97
C PRO A 110 -8.81 -3.75 15.67
N TRP A 111 -7.53 -3.51 15.35
CA TRP A 111 -6.91 -3.92 14.07
C TRP A 111 -5.98 -5.11 14.20
N SER A 112 -5.99 -5.78 15.36
CA SER A 112 -5.13 -6.93 15.66
C SER A 112 -5.25 -8.04 14.63
N ARG A 113 -6.49 -8.35 14.20
CA ARG A 113 -6.75 -9.37 13.18
C ARG A 113 -6.09 -9.04 11.83
N SER A 114 -6.30 -7.83 11.31
CA SER A 114 -5.74 -7.42 10.01
C SER A 114 -4.22 -7.32 10.06
N TRP A 115 -3.65 -6.88 11.19
CA TRP A 115 -2.20 -6.84 11.40
C TRP A 115 -1.61 -8.26 11.41
N LEU A 116 -2.24 -9.20 12.11
CA LEU A 116 -1.81 -10.62 12.13
C LEU A 116 -1.95 -11.29 10.76
N ALA A 117 -3.01 -10.96 9.99
CA ALA A 117 -3.16 -11.45 8.63
C ALA A 117 -2.00 -10.99 7.73
N LEU A 118 -1.63 -9.70 7.79
CA LEU A 118 -0.46 -9.18 7.10
C LEU A 118 0.83 -9.91 7.51
N TRP A 119 1.03 -10.12 8.82
CA TRP A 119 2.19 -10.83 9.35
C TRP A 119 2.30 -12.25 8.81
N HIS A 120 1.20 -13.02 8.85
CA HIS A 120 1.18 -14.38 8.33
C HIS A 120 1.42 -14.43 6.81
N ASN A 121 0.83 -13.50 6.05
CA ASN A 121 0.99 -13.45 4.59
C ASN A 121 2.39 -13.00 4.14
N THR A 122 3.16 -12.32 5.00
CA THR A 122 4.47 -11.75 4.65
C THR A 122 5.63 -12.53 5.26
N ILE A 123 5.56 -12.83 6.56
CA ILE A 123 6.63 -13.46 7.34
C ILE A 123 6.32 -14.94 7.63
N GLY A 124 5.04 -15.26 7.83
CA GLY A 124 4.59 -16.63 8.09
C GLY A 124 4.47 -17.51 6.84
N HIS A 125 4.53 -16.93 5.65
CA HIS A 125 4.40 -17.65 4.39
C HIS A 125 5.76 -18.15 3.90
N SER A 126 5.99 -19.46 4.00
CA SER A 126 6.99 -20.16 3.20
C SER A 126 6.20 -20.99 2.17
N PRO A 127 6.05 -20.54 0.90
CA PRO A 127 5.46 -21.41 -0.10
C PRO A 127 6.36 -22.65 -0.24
N PRO A 128 5.82 -23.87 -0.27
CA PRO A 128 6.64 -25.05 -0.54
C PRO A 128 7.35 -24.86 -1.87
N LEU A 129 8.66 -25.14 -1.91
CA LEU A 129 9.36 -25.26 -3.18
C LEU A 129 8.65 -26.36 -3.98
N PRO A 130 8.18 -26.09 -5.21
CA PRO A 130 7.69 -27.16 -6.06
C PRO A 130 8.83 -28.17 -6.22
N ALA A 131 8.58 -29.42 -5.80
CA ALA A 131 9.50 -30.51 -6.05
C ALA A 131 9.74 -30.56 -7.56
N THR A 132 10.98 -30.28 -7.97
CA THR A 132 11.39 -30.43 -9.35
C THR A 132 11.94 -31.84 -9.51
N THR A 133 11.25 -32.59 -10.37
CA THR A 133 11.49 -33.96 -10.87
C THR A 133 11.07 -35.09 -9.93
#